data_AF-A0A954PRV6-F1
#
_entry.id   AF-A0A954PRV6-F1
#
_cell.length_a   1.000
_cell.length_b   1.000
_cell.length_c   1.000
_cell.angle_alpha   90.00
_cell.angle_beta   90.00
_cell.angle_gamma   90.00
#
_symmetry.space_group_name_H-M   'P 1'
#
loop_
_entity.id
_entity.type
_entity.pdbx_description
1 polymer ?
#
loop_
_entity_poly.entity_id
_entity_poly.type
_entity_poly.pdbx_seq_one_letter_code
_entity_poly.pdbx_strand_id
1 'polypeptide(L)'
;MSLAILTVAVLMLSGVALRQACRPLRRLFIPSSVVAGFVGLILVSSLGRFGNADLVETTSTVQRLSSTSMEVLVVAAITSLKLSEVVALIGPFAILFVCGAAWTGVCLMVISRWVLPREHWFELALINYGMSTGTTATGFVLLRAVDPDLKTNAASDYAMAAPLSAPFIGGGIVTFALPLVLLERVSIVWPVVAILVVVATLILVGRRLGKST
;
A
#
# COMPACT_ATOMS: atom_id res chain seq x y z
N MET A 1 -23.03 6.44 10.75
CA MET A 1 -21.61 6.46 11.18
C MET A 1 -21.29 5.34 12.18
N SER A 2 -22.00 5.20 13.30
CA SER A 2 -21.72 4.14 14.30
C SER A 2 -21.86 2.70 13.77
N LEU A 3 -22.84 2.44 12.89
CA LEU A 3 -23.08 1.10 12.33
C LEU A 3 -22.00 0.67 11.30
N ALA A 4 -21.44 1.64 10.56
CA ALA A 4 -20.33 1.41 9.62
C ALA A 4 -19.00 1.14 10.35
N ILE A 5 -18.76 1.82 11.47
CA ILE A 5 -17.58 1.57 12.30
C ILE A 5 -17.70 0.19 12.97
N LEU A 6 -18.89 -0.16 13.46
CA LEU A 6 -19.16 -1.47 14.06
C LEU A 6 -18.95 -2.61 13.06
N THR A 7 -19.46 -2.46 11.82
CA THR A 7 -19.27 -3.47 10.76
C THR A 7 -17.81 -3.62 10.38
N VAL A 8 -17.05 -2.53 10.21
CA VAL A 8 -15.60 -2.60 9.95
C VAL A 8 -14.84 -3.25 11.11
N ALA A 9 -15.19 -2.90 12.36
CA ALA A 9 -14.57 -3.49 13.55
C ALA A 9 -14.85 -5.00 13.66
N VAL A 10 -16.10 -5.42 13.45
CA VAL A 10 -16.49 -6.85 13.45
C VAL A 10 -15.81 -7.61 12.31
N LEU A 11 -15.67 -6.99 11.14
CA LEU A 11 -15.01 -7.57 9.97
C LEU A 11 -13.49 -7.71 10.20
N MET A 12 -12.84 -6.71 10.82
CA MET A 12 -11.44 -6.79 11.24
C MET A 12 -11.22 -7.85 12.34
N LEU A 13 -12.08 -7.88 13.36
CA LEU A 13 -12.02 -8.86 14.46
C LEU A 13 -12.23 -10.29 13.97
N SER A 14 -13.19 -10.51 13.07
CA SER A 14 -13.40 -11.82 12.44
C SER A 14 -12.24 -12.24 11.54
N GLY A 15 -11.61 -11.31 10.81
CA GLY A 15 -10.38 -11.57 10.06
C GLY A 15 -9.20 -11.99 10.96
N VAL A 16 -9.05 -11.35 12.13
CA VAL A 16 -8.03 -11.74 13.13
C VAL A 16 -8.35 -13.08 13.77
N ALA A 17 -9.61 -13.34 14.14
CA ALA A 17 -10.04 -14.62 14.71
C ALA A 17 -9.82 -15.78 13.73
N LEU A 18 -10.14 -15.59 12.45
CA LEU A 18 -9.91 -16.59 11.40
C LEU A 18 -8.41 -16.85 11.19
N ARG A 19 -7.57 -15.80 11.23
CA ARG A 19 -6.10 -15.93 11.19
C ARG A 19 -5.56 -16.76 12.36
N GLN A 20 -6.15 -16.62 13.56
CA GLN A 20 -5.73 -17.38 14.74
C GLN A 20 -6.20 -18.84 14.70
N ALA A 21 -7.37 -19.11 14.11
CA ALA A 21 -7.95 -20.45 13.99
C ALA A 21 -7.25 -21.33 12.93
N CYS A 22 -6.81 -20.77 11.80
CA CYS A 22 -6.18 -21.53 10.71
C CYS A 22 -4.65 -21.64 10.86
N ARG A 23 -4.17 -22.84 11.27
CA ARG A 23 -2.72 -23.19 11.37
C ARG A 23 -1.86 -22.92 10.12
N PRO A 24 -2.29 -23.13 8.86
CA PRO A 24 -1.44 -22.86 7.69
C PRO A 24 -1.21 -21.36 7.46
N LEU A 25 -2.19 -20.52 7.76
CA LEU A 25 -2.10 -19.07 7.57
C LEU A 25 -1.16 -18.40 8.57
N ARG A 26 -1.05 -18.97 9.79
CA ARG A 26 -0.08 -18.57 10.81
C ARG A 26 1.37 -18.92 10.45
N ARG A 27 1.60 -19.99 9.68
CA ARG A 27 2.95 -20.39 9.22
C ARG A 27 3.44 -19.57 8.03
N LEU A 28 2.54 -19.00 7.23
CA LEU A 28 2.91 -18.31 5.98
C LEU A 28 3.30 -16.82 6.17
N PHE A 29 3.44 -16.32 7.40
CA PHE A 29 3.76 -14.91 7.72
C PHE A 29 2.90 -13.86 6.99
N ILE A 30 1.71 -14.25 6.48
CA ILE A 30 0.83 -13.32 5.80
C ILE A 30 0.37 -12.25 6.82
N PRO A 31 0.55 -10.95 6.51
CA PRO A 31 0.08 -9.86 7.36
C PRO A 31 -1.42 -9.99 7.64
N SER A 32 -1.85 -9.67 8.86
CA SER A 32 -3.27 -9.70 9.24
C SER A 32 -4.15 -8.80 8.37
N SER A 33 -3.59 -7.71 7.83
CA SER A 33 -4.27 -6.81 6.89
C SER A 33 -4.69 -7.51 5.60
N VAL A 34 -3.83 -8.37 5.04
CA VAL A 34 -4.11 -9.13 3.81
C VAL A 34 -5.20 -10.17 4.06
N VAL A 35 -5.11 -10.89 5.17
CA VAL A 35 -6.13 -11.89 5.57
C VAL A 35 -7.48 -11.21 5.79
N ALA A 36 -7.50 -10.09 6.51
CA ALA A 36 -8.73 -9.33 6.75
C ALA A 36 -9.33 -8.78 5.45
N GLY A 37 -8.50 -8.35 4.50
CA GLY A 37 -8.95 -7.91 3.16
C GLY A 37 -9.62 -9.04 2.37
N PHE A 38 -9.00 -10.23 2.32
CA PHE A 38 -9.59 -11.40 1.65
C PHE A 38 -10.90 -11.87 2.30
N VAL A 39 -10.94 -11.91 3.63
CA VAL A 39 -12.17 -12.23 4.38
C VAL A 39 -13.26 -11.21 4.09
N GLY A 40 -12.91 -9.92 4.04
CA GLY A 40 -13.82 -8.84 3.65
C GLY A 40 -14.38 -9.01 2.24
N LEU A 41 -13.53 -9.35 1.27
CA LEU A 41 -13.96 -9.60 -0.12
C LEU A 41 -14.91 -10.79 -0.22
N ILE A 42 -14.63 -11.89 0.50
CA ILE A 42 -15.50 -13.07 0.53
C ILE A 42 -16.84 -12.73 1.18
N LEU A 43 -16.83 -11.97 2.27
CA LEU A 43 -18.03 -11.55 2.97
C LEU A 43 -18.90 -10.64 2.10
N VAL A 44 -18.29 -9.64 1.46
CA VAL A 44 -18.98 -8.71 0.53
C VAL A 44 -19.52 -9.46 -0.69
N SER A 45 -18.75 -10.39 -1.26
CA SER A 45 -19.21 -11.22 -2.38
C SER A 45 -20.37 -12.15 -1.98
N SER A 46 -20.41 -12.60 -0.74
CA SER A 46 -21.49 -13.45 -0.22
C SER A 46 -22.74 -12.63 0.11
N LEU A 47 -22.59 -11.43 0.67
CA LEU A 47 -23.70 -10.51 1.00
C LEU A 47 -24.30 -9.84 -0.24
N GLY A 48 -23.49 -9.57 -1.27
CA GLY A 48 -23.95 -9.02 -2.55
C GLY A 48 -24.91 -9.95 -3.30
N ARG A 49 -24.86 -11.27 -3.04
CA ARG A 49 -25.86 -12.24 -3.53
C ARG A 49 -27.24 -12.08 -2.88
N PHE A 50 -27.33 -11.41 -1.74
CA PHE A 50 -28.57 -11.19 -0.99
C PHE A 50 -29.20 -9.80 -1.20
N GLY A 51 -28.73 -9.03 -2.18
CA GLY A 51 -29.37 -7.76 -2.58
C GLY A 51 -29.11 -6.55 -1.66
N ASN A 52 -28.31 -6.71 -0.60
CA ASN A 52 -28.00 -5.62 0.35
C ASN A 52 -26.67 -4.90 0.00
N ALA A 53 -26.58 -4.35 -1.21
CA ALA A 53 -25.39 -3.62 -1.67
C ALA A 53 -25.18 -2.26 -0.95
N ASP A 54 -26.25 -1.67 -0.40
CA ASP A 54 -26.22 -0.38 0.32
C ASP A 54 -25.50 -0.43 1.68
N LEU A 55 -25.19 -1.62 2.20
CA LEU A 55 -24.37 -1.78 3.41
C LEU A 55 -22.86 -1.58 3.15
N VAL A 56 -22.47 -1.33 1.89
CA VAL A 56 -21.07 -1.19 1.44
C VAL A 56 -20.72 0.26 1.10
N GLU A 57 -21.31 1.24 1.79
CA GLU A 57 -20.80 2.63 1.86
C GLU A 57 -19.53 2.74 2.75
N THR A 58 -18.65 1.75 2.69
CA THR A 58 -17.58 1.54 3.67
C THR A 58 -16.33 2.35 3.33
N THR A 59 -16.16 2.81 2.08
CA THR A 59 -14.92 3.46 1.61
C THR A 59 -14.59 4.74 2.40
N SER A 60 -15.57 5.63 2.58
CA SER A 60 -15.38 6.89 3.30
C SER A 60 -15.15 6.67 4.80
N THR A 61 -15.83 5.69 5.40
CA THR A 61 -15.68 5.35 6.82
C THR A 61 -14.33 4.69 7.10
N VAL A 62 -13.91 3.74 6.26
CA VAL A 62 -12.59 3.09 6.35
C VAL A 62 -11.47 4.11 6.16
N GLN A 63 -11.61 5.03 5.21
CA GLN A 63 -10.63 6.10 5.00
C GLN A 63 -10.50 6.98 6.24
N ARG A 64 -11.61 7.43 6.83
CA ARG A 64 -11.60 8.23 8.05
C ARG A 64 -10.95 7.48 9.21
N LEU A 65 -11.31 6.20 9.40
CA LEU A 65 -10.73 5.36 10.45
C LEU A 65 -9.22 5.15 10.26
N SER A 66 -8.78 4.90 9.02
CA SER A 66 -7.35 4.76 8.70
C SER A 66 -6.60 6.07 8.93
N SER A 67 -7.19 7.21 8.56
CA SER A 67 -6.59 8.53 8.79
C SER A 67 -6.47 8.82 10.28
N THR A 68 -7.53 8.60 11.08
CA THR A 68 -7.47 8.78 12.54
C THR A 68 -6.43 7.86 13.18
N SER A 69 -6.32 6.62 12.69
CA SER A 69 -5.32 5.66 13.19
C SER A 69 -3.90 6.12 12.87
N MET A 70 -3.67 6.70 11.69
CA MET A 70 -2.39 7.31 11.30
C MET A 70 -2.01 8.44 12.26
N GLU A 71 -2.94 9.34 12.59
CA GLU A 71 -2.70 10.44 13.55
C GLU A 71 -2.32 9.92 14.93
N VAL A 72 -3.02 8.89 15.43
CA VAL A 72 -2.69 8.27 16.72
C VAL A 72 -1.28 7.67 16.70
N LEU A 73 -0.89 7.00 15.61
CA LEU A 73 0.46 6.45 15.45
C LEU A 73 1.52 7.55 15.40
N VAL A 74 1.26 8.65 14.72
CA VAL A 74 2.18 9.81 14.67
C VAL A 74 2.37 10.40 16.05
N VAL A 75 1.28 10.64 16.80
CA VAL A 75 1.36 11.17 18.17
C VAL A 75 2.10 10.20 19.09
N ALA A 76 1.82 8.90 19.01
CA ALA A 76 2.52 7.89 19.79
C ALA A 76 4.02 7.82 19.45
N ALA A 77 4.38 7.92 18.16
CA ALA A 77 5.76 7.93 17.71
C ALA A 77 6.52 9.17 18.23
N ILE A 78 5.94 10.36 18.09
CA ILE A 78 6.53 11.62 18.60
C ILE A 78 6.70 11.53 20.12
N THR A 79 5.70 11.02 20.84
CA THR A 79 5.76 10.89 22.31
C THR A 79 6.80 9.86 22.75
N SER A 80 7.01 8.79 21.98
CA SER A 80 8.00 7.74 22.28
C SER A 80 9.44 8.13 21.89
N LEU A 81 9.63 9.19 21.10
CA LEU A 81 10.94 9.62 20.62
C LEU A 81 11.71 10.37 21.72
N LYS A 82 12.96 9.97 21.95
CA LYS A 82 13.89 10.73 22.80
C LYS A 82 14.44 11.91 22.02
N LEU A 83 14.09 13.13 22.43
CA LEU A 83 14.50 14.36 21.73
C LEU A 83 16.03 14.49 21.59
N SER A 84 16.79 14.00 22.58
CA SER A 84 18.25 13.98 22.56
C SER A 84 18.84 13.17 21.39
N GLU A 85 18.21 12.05 21.03
CA GLU A 85 18.65 11.20 19.91
C GLU A 85 18.29 11.84 18.56
N VAL A 86 17.13 12.50 18.49
CA VAL A 86 16.65 13.16 17.27
C VAL A 86 17.56 14.32 16.89
N VAL A 87 17.93 15.15 17.86
CA VAL A 87 18.83 16.29 17.61
C VAL A 87 20.23 15.82 17.23
N ALA A 88 20.73 14.75 17.84
CA ALA A 88 22.03 14.15 17.49
C ALA A 88 22.05 13.61 16.05
N LEU A 89 20.93 13.07 15.55
CA LEU A 89 20.80 12.49 14.21
C LEU A 89 20.04 13.39 13.21
N ILE A 90 19.86 14.68 13.50
CA ILE A 90 19.06 15.56 12.65
C ILE A 90 19.63 15.65 11.22
N GLY A 91 20.96 15.60 11.07
CA GLY A 91 21.63 15.58 9.77
C GLY A 91 21.21 14.36 8.92
N PRO A 92 21.47 13.12 9.38
CA PRO A 92 20.98 11.92 8.72
C PRO A 92 19.47 11.91 8.44
N PHE A 93 18.63 12.36 9.38
CA PHE A 93 17.19 12.44 9.17
C PHE A 93 16.80 13.44 8.07
N ALA A 94 17.43 14.61 8.04
CA ALA A 94 17.20 15.62 7.00
C ALA A 94 17.62 15.10 5.62
N ILE A 95 18.77 14.42 5.53
CA ILE A 95 19.22 13.79 4.28
C ILE A 95 18.20 12.74 3.82
N LEU A 96 17.75 11.85 4.71
CA LEU A 96 16.75 10.85 4.37
C LEU A 96 15.43 11.47 3.91
N PHE A 97 14.99 12.54 4.56
CA PHE A 97 13.79 13.27 4.17
C PHE A 97 13.92 13.89 2.78
N VAL A 98 15.01 14.62 2.51
CA VAL A 98 15.24 15.27 1.21
C VAL A 98 15.43 14.23 0.11
N CYS A 99 16.22 13.18 0.36
CA CYS A 99 16.42 12.09 -0.60
C CYS A 99 15.12 11.33 -0.88
N GLY A 100 14.29 11.07 0.15
CA GLY A 100 12.99 10.43 -0.02
C GLY A 100 12.00 11.29 -0.81
N ALA A 101 11.95 12.59 -0.53
CA ALA A 101 11.13 13.55 -1.27
C ALA A 101 11.59 13.68 -2.74
N ALA A 102 12.90 13.78 -2.96
CA ALA A 102 13.48 13.80 -4.31
C ALA A 102 13.19 12.50 -5.06
N TRP A 103 13.37 11.35 -4.42
CA TRP A 103 13.11 10.05 -5.02
C TRP A 103 11.65 9.87 -5.42
N THR A 104 10.70 10.17 -4.53
CA THR A 104 9.27 10.10 -4.85
C THR A 104 8.89 11.07 -5.97
N GLY A 105 9.50 12.26 -6.02
CA GLY A 105 9.35 13.20 -7.15
C GLY A 105 9.91 12.65 -8.47
N VAL A 106 11.09 12.03 -8.46
CA VAL A 106 11.69 11.38 -9.64
C VAL A 106 10.83 10.22 -10.12
N CYS A 107 10.29 9.42 -9.20
CA CYS A 107 9.35 8.34 -9.52
C CYS A 107 8.10 8.86 -10.24
N LEU A 108 7.52 9.96 -9.75
CA LEU A 108 6.35 10.61 -10.33
C LEU A 108 6.65 11.18 -11.73
N MET A 109 7.74 11.93 -11.89
CA MET A 109 8.00 12.70 -13.11
C MET A 109 8.73 11.92 -14.21
N VAL A 110 9.67 11.05 -13.85
CA VAL A 110 10.60 10.41 -14.80
C VAL A 110 10.23 8.95 -15.00
N ILE A 111 10.19 8.17 -13.92
CA ILE A 111 10.00 6.71 -13.99
C ILE A 111 8.59 6.39 -14.50
N SER A 112 7.58 7.09 -13.97
CA SER A 112 6.18 6.87 -14.36
C SER A 112 5.95 7.07 -15.85
N ARG A 113 6.51 8.12 -16.45
CA ARG A 113 6.45 8.38 -17.90
C ARG A 113 7.12 7.29 -18.74
N TRP A 114 8.08 6.56 -18.17
CA TRP A 114 8.87 5.55 -18.88
C TRP A 114 8.31 4.13 -18.77
N VAL A 115 7.65 3.82 -17.65
CA VAL A 115 7.18 2.47 -17.28
C VAL A 115 5.67 2.30 -17.48
N LEU A 116 4.86 3.31 -17.18
CA LEU A 116 3.39 3.20 -17.20
C LEU A 116 2.82 3.38 -18.63
N PRO A 117 1.58 2.91 -18.89
CA PRO A 117 0.90 3.08 -20.17
C PRO A 117 0.81 4.55 -20.58
N ARG A 118 1.15 4.87 -21.85
CA ARG A 118 1.26 6.27 -22.30
C ARG A 118 -0.05 7.05 -22.30
N GLU A 119 -1.18 6.36 -22.29
CA GLU A 119 -2.51 6.99 -22.35
C GLU A 119 -2.89 7.69 -21.05
N HIS A 120 -2.51 7.13 -19.89
CA HIS A 120 -2.92 7.64 -18.57
C HIS A 120 -1.80 7.47 -17.51
N TRP A 121 -0.54 7.62 -17.95
CA TRP A 121 0.63 7.44 -17.08
C TRP A 121 0.64 8.43 -15.92
N PHE A 122 0.13 9.65 -16.10
CA PHE A 122 0.19 10.71 -15.10
C PHE A 122 -0.86 10.50 -14.00
N GLU A 123 -2.08 10.16 -14.40
CA GLU A 123 -3.19 9.77 -13.53
C GLU A 123 -2.79 8.59 -12.64
N LEU A 124 -2.23 7.55 -13.26
CA LEU A 124 -1.78 6.34 -12.56
C LEU A 124 -0.56 6.65 -11.66
N ALA A 125 0.31 7.57 -12.05
CA ALA A 125 1.43 8.03 -11.23
C ALA A 125 0.98 8.85 -10.01
N LEU A 126 -0.05 9.69 -10.13
CA LEU A 126 -0.61 10.47 -9.02
C LEU A 126 -1.19 9.55 -7.94
N ILE A 127 -1.86 8.46 -8.33
CA ILE A 127 -2.35 7.45 -7.38
C ILE A 127 -1.18 6.84 -6.60
N ASN A 128 -0.13 6.40 -7.29
CA ASN A 128 1.04 5.78 -6.67
C ASN A 128 1.87 6.76 -5.83
N TYR A 129 1.97 8.02 -6.26
CA TYR A 129 2.63 9.08 -5.51
C TYR A 129 1.90 9.38 -4.21
N GLY A 130 0.58 9.62 -4.28
CA GLY A 130 -0.23 9.89 -3.10
C GLY A 130 -0.32 8.71 -2.13
N MET A 131 -0.22 7.46 -2.64
CA MET A 131 -0.05 6.28 -1.80
C MET A 131 1.32 6.26 -1.10
N SER A 132 2.40 6.60 -1.81
CA SER A 132 3.76 6.57 -1.24
C SER A 132 3.98 7.64 -0.18
N THR A 133 3.29 8.78 -0.28
CA THR A 133 3.39 9.89 0.68
C THR A 133 2.27 9.88 1.73
N GLY A 134 1.37 8.89 1.70
CA GLY A 134 0.18 8.87 2.54
C GLY A 134 -0.57 7.55 2.46
N THR A 135 -1.82 7.61 2.00
CA THR A 135 -2.68 6.44 1.84
C THR A 135 -3.12 6.30 0.38
N THR A 136 -3.61 5.12 -0.01
CA THR A 136 -4.22 4.97 -1.34
C THR A 136 -5.32 6.00 -1.59
N ALA A 137 -6.10 6.37 -0.56
CA ALA A 137 -7.14 7.37 -0.69
C ALA A 137 -6.61 8.77 -1.00
N THR A 138 -5.46 9.18 -0.44
CA THR A 138 -4.83 10.47 -0.82
C THR A 138 -4.38 10.45 -2.28
N GLY A 139 -3.94 9.29 -2.79
CA GLY A 139 -3.70 9.10 -4.23
C GLY A 139 -4.95 9.31 -5.09
N PHE A 140 -6.11 8.77 -4.67
CA PHE A 140 -7.38 8.97 -5.39
C PHE A 140 -7.90 10.41 -5.31
N VAL A 141 -7.60 11.15 -4.24
CA VAL A 141 -7.90 12.59 -4.15
C VAL A 141 -7.08 13.37 -5.19
N LEU A 142 -5.78 13.06 -5.31
CA LEU A 142 -4.92 13.66 -6.34
C LEU A 142 -5.37 13.29 -7.76
N LEU A 143 -5.76 12.04 -7.99
CA LEU A 143 -6.34 11.60 -9.26
C LEU A 143 -7.57 12.45 -9.62
N ARG A 144 -8.51 12.62 -8.68
CA ARG A 144 -9.74 13.39 -8.90
C ARG A 144 -9.50 14.88 -9.15
N ALA A 145 -8.32 15.40 -8.83
CA ALA A 145 -7.96 16.78 -9.19
C ALA A 145 -7.69 16.93 -10.70
N VAL A 146 -7.28 15.85 -11.38
CA VAL A 146 -6.92 15.83 -12.81
C VAL A 146 -7.97 15.09 -13.65
N ASP A 147 -8.56 14.03 -13.10
CA ASP A 147 -9.66 13.24 -13.67
C ASP A 147 -10.82 13.13 -12.65
N PRO A 148 -11.64 14.20 -12.49
CA PRO A 148 -12.73 14.21 -11.50
C PRO A 148 -13.80 13.14 -11.75
N ASP A 149 -14.06 12.86 -13.02
CA ASP A 149 -15.09 11.93 -13.48
C ASP A 149 -14.58 10.48 -13.61
N LEU A 150 -13.29 10.22 -13.31
CA LEU A 150 -12.63 8.92 -13.47
C LEU A 150 -12.84 8.31 -14.86
N LYS A 151 -12.73 9.13 -15.91
CA LYS A 151 -12.90 8.71 -17.31
C LYS A 151 -11.71 7.90 -17.81
N THR A 152 -10.54 8.07 -17.21
CA THR A 152 -9.34 7.31 -17.56
C THR A 152 -9.36 5.92 -16.92
N ASN A 153 -8.72 4.94 -17.58
CA ASN A 153 -8.61 3.58 -17.05
C ASN A 153 -7.66 3.48 -15.84
N ALA A 154 -7.02 4.57 -15.42
CA ALA A 154 -6.03 4.57 -14.35
C ALA A 154 -6.58 4.02 -13.02
N ALA A 155 -7.81 4.38 -12.66
CA ALA A 155 -8.45 3.87 -11.44
C ALA A 155 -8.69 2.35 -11.51
N SER A 156 -9.14 1.85 -12.67
CA SER A 156 -9.41 0.43 -12.90
C SER A 156 -8.12 -0.39 -12.89
N ASP A 157 -7.11 0.05 -13.63
CA ASP A 157 -5.81 -0.62 -13.72
C ASP A 157 -5.14 -0.72 -12.35
N TYR A 158 -5.19 0.37 -11.59
CA TYR A 158 -4.70 0.38 -10.22
C TYR A 158 -5.50 -0.59 -9.33
N ALA A 159 -6.83 -0.58 -9.42
CA ALA A 159 -7.68 -1.45 -8.61
C ALA A 159 -7.46 -2.94 -8.91
N MET A 160 -7.12 -3.32 -10.14
CA MET A 160 -6.74 -4.69 -10.47
C MET A 160 -5.35 -5.07 -9.95
N ALA A 161 -4.39 -4.14 -10.00
CA ALA A 161 -3.00 -4.41 -9.62
C ALA A 161 -2.74 -4.31 -8.10
N ALA A 162 -3.47 -3.45 -7.38
CA ALA A 162 -3.22 -3.15 -5.98
C ALA A 162 -3.43 -4.36 -5.03
N PRO A 163 -4.51 -5.16 -5.14
CA PRO A 163 -4.69 -6.34 -4.30
C PRO A 163 -3.64 -7.42 -4.53
N LEU A 164 -3.14 -7.54 -5.77
CA LEU A 164 -2.10 -8.51 -6.12
C LEU A 164 -0.74 -8.11 -5.55
N SER A 165 -0.44 -6.82 -5.50
CA SER A 165 0.87 -6.28 -5.09
C SER A 165 0.97 -5.94 -3.59
N ALA A 166 -0.14 -5.55 -2.95
CA ALA A 166 -0.18 -5.15 -1.55
C ALA A 166 0.39 -6.19 -0.56
N PRO A 167 0.13 -7.52 -0.69
CA PRO A 167 0.69 -8.54 0.20
C PRO A 167 2.20 -8.73 0.11
N PHE A 168 2.83 -8.22 -0.95
CA PHE A 168 4.26 -8.36 -1.18
C PHE A 168 5.01 -7.08 -0.81
N ILE A 169 4.51 -5.91 -1.25
CA ILE A 169 5.21 -4.62 -1.19
C ILE A 169 4.72 -3.74 -0.03
N GLY A 170 3.41 -3.74 0.28
CA GLY A 170 2.77 -2.80 1.21
C GLY A 170 2.83 -3.21 2.69
N GLY A 171 4.01 -3.59 3.19
CA GLY A 171 4.18 -4.16 4.55
C GLY A 171 4.07 -5.69 4.58
N GLY A 172 4.32 -6.30 3.43
CA GLY A 172 4.21 -7.73 3.17
C GLY A 172 5.47 -8.53 3.45
N ILE A 173 5.57 -9.67 2.75
CA ILE A 173 6.69 -10.61 2.85
C ILE A 173 8.04 -9.91 2.67
N VAL A 174 8.16 -8.97 1.73
CA VAL A 174 9.45 -8.29 1.45
C VAL A 174 9.86 -7.37 2.60
N THR A 175 8.93 -6.59 3.14
CA THR A 175 9.20 -5.66 4.24
C THR A 175 9.59 -6.38 5.54
N PHE A 176 8.99 -7.55 5.81
CA PHE A 176 9.33 -8.37 6.99
C PHE A 176 10.57 -9.24 6.79
N ALA A 177 10.79 -9.77 5.58
CA ALA A 177 11.94 -10.61 5.29
C ALA A 177 13.23 -9.80 5.25
N LEU A 178 13.19 -8.54 4.80
CA LEU A 178 14.38 -7.74 4.57
C LEU A 178 15.21 -7.50 5.87
N PRO A 179 14.63 -7.08 7.00
CA PRO A 179 15.37 -6.97 8.25
C PRO A 179 15.92 -8.31 8.75
N LEU A 180 15.18 -9.42 8.57
CA LEU A 180 15.62 -10.75 9.00
C LEU A 180 16.82 -11.24 8.19
N VAL A 181 16.79 -11.06 6.87
CA VAL A 181 17.91 -11.39 5.98
C VAL A 181 19.13 -10.51 6.28
N LEU A 182 18.91 -9.23 6.63
CA LEU A 182 19.99 -8.32 7.02
C LEU A 182 20.59 -8.66 8.39
N LEU A 183 19.81 -9.23 9.31
CA LEU A 183 20.27 -9.66 10.65
C LEU A 183 21.05 -10.99 10.62
N GLU A 184 20.86 -11.84 9.61
CA GLU A 184 21.54 -13.14 9.45
C GLU A 184 22.99 -13.07 8.91
N ARG A 185 23.69 -11.94 9.03
CA ARG A 185 25.06 -11.71 8.48
C ARG A 185 25.18 -11.88 6.96
N VAL A 186 24.10 -11.75 6.20
CA VAL A 186 24.18 -11.64 4.74
C VAL A 186 24.57 -10.20 4.37
N SER A 187 25.58 -10.04 3.50
CA SER A 187 26.00 -8.72 3.03
C SER A 187 24.82 -7.99 2.34
N ILE A 188 24.59 -6.72 2.70
CA ILE A 188 23.56 -5.80 2.18
C ILE A 188 23.43 -5.82 0.65
N VAL A 189 24.53 -6.14 -0.03
CA VAL A 189 24.63 -6.17 -1.49
C VAL A 189 23.66 -7.18 -2.11
N TRP A 190 23.53 -8.39 -1.53
CA TRP A 190 22.73 -9.46 -2.14
C TRP A 190 21.23 -9.19 -2.14
N PRO A 191 20.60 -8.72 -1.04
CA PRO A 191 19.19 -8.32 -1.05
C PRO A 191 18.90 -7.18 -2.01
N VAL A 192 19.79 -6.17 -2.06
CA VAL A 192 19.64 -5.02 -2.96
C VAL A 192 19.71 -5.46 -4.43
N VAL A 193 20.69 -6.30 -4.78
CA VAL A 193 20.84 -6.84 -6.13
C VAL A 193 19.63 -7.71 -6.50
N ALA A 194 19.13 -8.55 -5.60
CA ALA A 194 17.95 -9.37 -5.86
C ALA A 194 16.71 -8.51 -6.15
N ILE A 195 16.47 -7.47 -5.34
CA ILE A 195 15.36 -6.52 -5.56
C ILE A 195 15.53 -5.80 -6.90
N LEU A 196 16.73 -5.31 -7.21
CA LEU A 196 17.00 -4.64 -8.49
C LEU A 196 16.77 -5.55 -9.69
N VAL A 197 17.19 -6.81 -9.61
CA VAL A 197 16.97 -7.80 -10.68
C VAL A 197 15.48 -8.11 -10.84
N VAL A 198 14.73 -8.28 -9.75
CA VAL A 198 13.27 -8.49 -9.81
C VAL A 198 12.58 -7.28 -10.43
N VAL A 199 12.92 -6.07 -10.00
CA VAL A 199 12.34 -4.84 -10.58
C VAL A 199 12.71 -4.70 -12.06
N ALA A 200 13.98 -4.93 -12.43
CA ALA A 200 14.43 -4.85 -13.81
C ALA A 200 13.76 -5.89 -14.72
N THR A 201 13.59 -7.12 -14.24
CA THR A 201 12.88 -8.17 -14.98
C THR A 201 11.40 -7.85 -15.16
N LEU A 202 10.72 -7.36 -14.11
CA LEU A 202 9.33 -6.91 -14.22
C LEU A 202 9.17 -5.76 -15.22
N ILE A 203 10.08 -4.77 -15.21
CA ILE A 203 10.07 -3.68 -16.17
C ILE A 203 10.30 -4.20 -17.60
N LEU A 204 11.28 -5.09 -17.81
CA LEU A 204 11.57 -5.67 -19.12
C LEU A 204 10.40 -6.50 -19.67
N VAL A 205 9.78 -7.32 -18.82
CA VAL A 205 8.60 -8.12 -19.19
C VAL A 205 7.41 -7.21 -19.50
N GLY A 206 7.14 -6.20 -18.67
CA GLY A 206 6.08 -5.22 -18.90
C GLY A 206 6.25 -4.47 -20.22
N ARG A 207 7.49 -4.11 -20.57
CA ARG A 207 7.79 -3.45 -21.86
C ARG A 207 7.69 -4.35 -23.08
N ARG A 208 7.91 -5.67 -22.91
CA ARG A 208 7.72 -6.64 -24.00
C ARG A 208 6.23 -6.91 -24.25
N LEU A 209 5.44 -7.03 -23.19
CA LEU A 209 4.00 -7.25 -23.28
C LEU A 209 3.26 -6.01 -23.78
N GLY A 210 3.63 -4.81 -23.32
CA GLY A 210 3.04 -3.55 -23.78
C GLY A 210 3.41 -3.11 -25.21
N LYS A 211 4.22 -3.88 -25.94
CA LYS A 211 4.46 -3.70 -27.38
C LYS A 211 3.64 -4.64 -28.26
N SER A 212 2.93 -5.60 -27.65
CA SER A 212 2.17 -6.64 -28.35
C SER A 212 0.67 -6.34 -28.43
N THR A 213 0.24 -5.19 -27.92
CA THR A 213 -1.14 -4.68 -27.96
C THR A 213 -1.10 -3.30 -28.60
#